data_AF-A0A0P7WNJ6-F1
#
_entry.id   AF-A0A0P7WNJ6-F1
#
_cell.length_a   1.000
_cell.length_b   1.000
_cell.length_c   1.000
_cell.angle_alpha   90.00
_cell.angle_beta   90.00
_cell.angle_gamma   90.00
#
_symmetry.space_group_name_H-M   'P 1'
#
loop_
_entity.id
_entity.type
_entity.pdbx_description
1 polymer ?
#
loop_
_entity_poly.entity_id
_entity_poly.type
_entity_poly.pdbx_seq_one_letter_code
_entity_poly.pdbx_strand_id
1 'polypeptide(L)'
;MTVKTTLSFTDRHHRFLSEKVGQGVFATQSAAVAAALEQMMQDEEERNVALQALAQEIRARMETPRDAFIDEEAAFATARAAIRAARGA
;
A
#
# COMPACT_ATOMS: atom_id res chain seq x y z
N MET A 1 -15.30 6.79 -22.99
CA MET A 1 -16.78 6.80 -22.89
C MET A 1 -17.13 6.94 -21.42
N THR A 2 -18.10 7.79 -21.05
CA THR A 2 -18.52 7.99 -19.64
C THR A 2 -19.90 7.39 -19.41
N VAL A 3 -20.10 6.74 -18.26
CA VAL A 3 -21.41 6.23 -17.82
C VAL A 3 -21.93 7.12 -16.70
N LYS A 4 -23.17 7.59 -16.81
CA LYS A 4 -23.80 8.39 -15.76
C LYS A 4 -24.34 7.46 -14.68
N THR A 5 -23.90 7.70 -13.45
CA THR A 5 -24.33 6.95 -12.26
C THR A 5 -24.79 7.93 -11.19
N THR A 6 -25.91 7.62 -10.54
CA THR A 6 -26.39 8.40 -9.38
C THR A 6 -25.81 7.80 -8.12
N LEU A 7 -25.09 8.61 -7.33
CA LEU A 7 -24.47 8.23 -6.07
C LEU A 7 -25.01 9.13 -4.95
N SER A 8 -25.23 8.55 -3.79
CA SER A 8 -25.60 9.29 -2.58
C SER A 8 -24.34 9.57 -1.75
N PHE A 9 -24.11 10.83 -1.44
CA PHE A 9 -23.05 11.25 -0.53
C PHE A 9 -23.65 11.70 0.79
N THR A 10 -22.90 11.51 1.89
CA THR A 10 -23.23 12.24 3.12
C THR A 10 -22.95 13.73 2.93
N ASP A 11 -23.61 14.57 3.71
CA ASP A 11 -23.44 16.03 3.64
C ASP A 11 -21.97 16.48 3.74
N ARG A 12 -21.19 15.78 4.57
CA ARG A 12 -19.75 16.02 4.72
C ARG A 12 -19.00 15.83 3.40
N HIS A 13 -19.24 14.72 2.70
CA HIS A 13 -18.55 14.40 1.45
C HIS A 13 -19.00 15.31 0.32
N HIS A 14 -20.30 15.60 0.23
CA HIS A 14 -20.82 16.54 -0.76
C HIS A 14 -20.24 17.95 -0.59
N ARG A 15 -20.16 18.43 0.67
CA ARG A 15 -19.54 19.73 0.98
C ARG A 15 -18.06 19.75 0.59
N PHE A 16 -17.32 18.71 0.96
CA PHE A 16 -15.91 18.60 0.61
C PHE A 16 -15.66 18.66 -0.91
N LEU A 17 -16.44 17.90 -1.70
CA LEU A 17 -16.34 17.94 -3.17
C LEU A 17 -16.67 19.33 -3.73
N SER A 18 -17.70 19.97 -3.19
CA SER A 18 -18.12 21.32 -3.61
C SER A 18 -17.05 22.37 -3.31
N GLU A 19 -16.44 22.32 -2.12
CA GLU A 19 -15.33 23.20 -1.74
C GLU A 19 -14.12 23.02 -2.65
N LYS A 20 -13.77 21.78 -3.01
CA LYS A 20 -12.62 21.50 -3.88
C LYS A 20 -12.82 22.01 -5.31
N VAL A 21 -14.04 21.93 -5.82
CA VAL A 21 -14.41 22.55 -7.10
C VAL A 21 -14.38 24.07 -6.99
N GLY A 22 -14.93 24.64 -5.92
CA GLY A 22 -14.90 26.09 -5.68
C GLY A 22 -13.48 26.66 -5.52
N GLN A 23 -12.55 25.88 -5.00
CA GLN A 23 -11.11 26.21 -4.91
C GLN A 23 -10.37 26.06 -6.26
N GLY A 24 -11.03 25.52 -7.30
CA GLY A 24 -10.41 25.26 -8.59
C GLY A 24 -9.48 24.05 -8.63
N VAL A 25 -9.46 23.22 -7.58
CA VAL A 25 -8.65 21.97 -7.53
C VAL A 25 -9.15 20.98 -8.57
N PHE A 26 -10.47 20.93 -8.77
CA PHE A 26 -11.10 20.10 -9.81
C PHE A 26 -12.06 20.95 -10.64
N ALA A 27 -12.13 20.65 -11.94
CA ALA A 27 -13.04 21.35 -12.85
C ALA A 27 -14.52 21.06 -12.54
N THR A 28 -14.84 19.84 -12.08
CA THR A 28 -16.20 19.42 -11.73
C THR A 28 -16.18 18.41 -10.60
N GLN A 29 -17.33 18.20 -9.94
CA GLN A 29 -17.48 17.15 -8.94
C GLN A 29 -17.24 15.75 -9.53
N SER A 30 -17.69 15.50 -10.77
CA SER A 30 -17.43 14.23 -11.46
C SER A 30 -15.94 13.99 -11.69
N ALA A 31 -15.17 15.03 -12.00
CA ALA A 31 -13.71 14.91 -12.14
C ALA A 31 -13.04 14.58 -10.79
N ALA A 32 -13.51 15.16 -9.69
CA ALA A 32 -13.02 14.84 -8.35
C ALA A 32 -13.32 13.39 -7.95
N VAL A 33 -14.53 12.90 -8.24
CA VAL A 33 -14.90 11.50 -8.00
C VAL A 33 -14.07 10.54 -8.87
N ALA A 34 -13.87 10.86 -10.14
CA ALA A 34 -13.01 10.07 -11.02
C ALA A 34 -11.58 9.97 -10.46
N ALA A 35 -10.97 11.09 -10.08
CA ALA A 35 -9.63 11.11 -9.49
C ALA A 35 -9.53 10.27 -8.21
N ALA A 36 -10.55 10.31 -7.34
CA ALA A 36 -10.59 9.49 -6.14
C ALA A 36 -10.69 7.99 -6.47
N LEU A 37 -11.47 7.61 -7.48
CA LEU A 37 -11.59 6.22 -7.93
C LEU A 37 -10.30 5.70 -8.57
N GLU A 38 -9.61 6.51 -9.38
CA GLU A 38 -8.30 6.16 -9.94
C GLU A 38 -7.29 5.88 -8.84
N GLN A 39 -7.24 6.71 -7.79
CA GLN A 39 -6.37 6.45 -6.64
C GLN A 39 -6.73 5.13 -5.95
N MET A 40 -8.02 4.87 -5.73
CA MET A 40 -8.46 3.61 -5.11
C MET A 40 -8.09 2.37 -5.96
N MET A 41 -8.17 2.48 -7.28
CA MET A 41 -7.76 1.42 -8.21
C MET A 41 -6.25 1.19 -8.14
N GLN A 42 -5.46 2.25 -8.16
CA GLN A 42 -4.01 2.15 -8.02
C GLN A 42 -3.61 1.52 -6.68
N ASP A 43 -4.20 1.96 -5.57
CA ASP A 43 -3.94 1.38 -4.24
C ASP A 43 -4.29 -0.12 -4.20
N GLU A 44 -5.36 -0.53 -4.88
CA GLU A 44 -5.76 -1.94 -4.99
C GLU A 44 -4.78 -2.77 -5.84
N GLU A 45 -4.31 -2.23 -6.97
CA GLU A 45 -3.29 -2.86 -7.80
C GLU A 45 -1.98 -3.03 -7.04
N GLU A 46 -1.50 -1.99 -6.37
CA GLU A 46 -0.29 -2.03 -5.53
C GLU A 46 -0.41 -3.06 -4.40
N ARG A 47 -1.57 -3.07 -3.72
CA ARG A 47 -1.87 -4.07 -2.68
C ARG A 47 -1.83 -5.49 -3.26
N ASN A 48 -2.43 -5.71 -4.43
CA ASN A 48 -2.46 -7.03 -5.06
C ASN A 48 -1.05 -7.51 -5.44
N VAL A 49 -0.21 -6.63 -5.99
CA VAL A 49 1.19 -6.94 -6.29
C VAL A 49 1.95 -7.35 -5.02
N ALA A 50 1.82 -6.58 -3.94
CA ALA A 50 2.47 -6.89 -2.67
C ALA A 50 1.99 -8.23 -2.08
N LEU A 51 0.68 -8.50 -2.11
CA LEU A 51 0.12 -9.76 -1.63
C LEU A 51 0.56 -10.96 -2.48
N GLN A 52 0.65 -10.80 -3.80
CA GLN A 52 1.15 -11.85 -4.69
C GLN A 52 2.62 -12.15 -4.42
N ALA A 53 3.46 -11.14 -4.23
CA ALA A 53 4.86 -11.31 -3.88
C ALA A 53 5.02 -12.05 -2.54
N LEU A 54 4.25 -11.68 -1.52
CA LEU A 54 4.25 -12.38 -0.23
C LEU A 54 3.80 -13.83 -0.36
N ALA A 55 2.73 -14.09 -1.12
CA ALA A 55 2.24 -15.44 -1.35
C ALA A 55 3.27 -16.30 -2.11
N GLN A 56 3.99 -15.72 -3.07
CA GLN A 56 5.07 -16.40 -3.77
C GLN A 56 6.22 -16.75 -2.82
N GLU A 57 6.66 -15.80 -1.99
CA GLU A 57 7.73 -16.03 -1.01
C GLU A 57 7.36 -17.13 0.00
N ILE A 58 6.11 -17.16 0.48
CA ILE A 58 5.63 -18.22 1.37
C ILE A 58 5.72 -19.58 0.68
N ARG A 59 5.26 -19.70 -0.57
CA ARG A 59 5.36 -20.96 -1.32
C ARG A 59 6.81 -21.38 -1.52
N ALA A 60 7.68 -20.45 -1.92
CA ALA A 60 9.10 -20.73 -2.10
C ALA A 60 9.76 -21.25 -0.79
N ARG A 61 9.41 -20.66 0.36
CA ARG A 61 9.87 -21.15 1.67
C ARG A 61 9.32 -22.51 2.04
N MET A 62 8.06 -22.79 1.71
CA MET A 62 7.46 -24.12 1.94
C MET A 62 8.13 -25.22 1.11
N GLU A 63 8.64 -24.88 -0.07
CA GLU A 63 9.38 -25.79 -0.95
C GLU A 63 10.88 -25.91 -0.58
N THR A 64 11.40 -24.99 0.26
CA THR A 64 12.81 -24.97 0.65
C THR A 64 13.12 -26.12 1.62
N PRO A 65 14.10 -27.00 1.29
CA PRO A 65 14.56 -28.04 2.21
C PRO A 65 15.06 -27.47 3.54
N ARG A 66 14.80 -28.18 4.65
CA ARG A 66 15.10 -27.68 6.00
C ARG A 66 16.60 -27.50 6.25
N ASP A 67 17.44 -28.29 5.60
CA ASP A 67 18.90 -28.21 5.64
C ASP A 67 19.49 -27.00 4.89
N ALA A 68 18.69 -26.34 4.04
CA ALA A 68 19.07 -25.08 3.39
C ALA A 68 18.86 -23.85 4.29
N PHE A 69 18.20 -24.01 5.45
CA PHE A 69 18.04 -22.91 6.41
C PHE A 69 19.34 -22.68 7.19
N ILE A 70 19.72 -21.42 7.33
CA ILE A 70 20.87 -21.00 8.13
C ILE A 70 20.47 -20.83 9.61
N ASP A 71 21.41 -21.11 10.51
CA ASP A 71 21.25 -20.89 11.94
C ASP A 71 21.11 -19.39 12.27
N GLU A 72 20.15 -19.05 13.13
CA GLU A 72 19.84 -17.64 13.44
C GLU A 72 20.99 -16.93 14.17
N GLU A 73 21.70 -17.62 15.06
CA GLU A 73 22.76 -17.00 15.85
C GLU A 73 23.95 -16.71 14.94
N ALA A 74 24.28 -17.63 14.03
CA ALA A 74 25.27 -17.38 12.99
C ALA A 74 24.85 -16.24 12.04
N ALA A 75 23.59 -16.21 11.58
CA ALA A 75 23.08 -15.21 10.65
C ALA A 75 23.13 -13.78 11.22
N PHE A 76 22.80 -13.63 12.51
CA PHE A 76 22.71 -12.32 13.16
C PHE A 76 23.95 -11.91 13.97
N ALA A 77 24.95 -12.79 14.12
CA ALA A 77 26.13 -12.54 14.96
C ALA A 77 26.80 -11.18 14.68
N THR A 78 27.08 -10.88 13.40
CA THR A 78 27.73 -9.64 12.98
C THR A 78 26.88 -8.40 13.30
N ALA A 79 25.59 -8.44 12.99
CA ALA A 79 24.67 -7.33 13.27
C ALA A 79 24.55 -7.07 14.78
N ARG A 80 24.47 -8.14 15.59
CA ARG A 80 24.42 -8.04 17.05
C ARG A 80 25.71 -7.45 17.63
N ALA A 81 26.87 -7.86 17.12
CA ALA A 81 28.15 -7.29 17.55
C ALA A 81 28.24 -5.79 17.26
N ALA A 82 27.82 -5.36 16.07
CA ALA A 82 27.80 -3.95 15.68
C ALA A 82 26.87 -3.12 16.58
N ILE A 83 25.65 -3.61 16.85
CA ILE A 83 24.69 -2.92 17.73
C ILE A 83 25.23 -2.82 19.16
N ARG A 84 25.87 -3.87 19.69
CA ARG A 84 26.48 -3.85 21.02
C ARG A 84 27.62 -2.83 21.12
N ALA A 85 28.49 -2.77 20.12
CA ALA A 85 29.57 -1.79 20.06
C ALA A 85 29.03 -0.35 20.03
N ALA A 86 27.98 -0.09 19.25
CA ALA A 86 27.34 1.23 19.16
C ALA A 86 26.61 1.66 20.44
N ARG A 87 26.19 0.73 21.31
CA ARG A 87 25.54 1.01 22.61
C ARG A 87 26.52 1.14 23.77
N GLY A 88 27.75 0.64 23.61
CA GLY A 88 28.81 0.69 24.62
C GLY A 88 29.75 1.89 24.48
N ALA A 89 29.56 2.72 23.44
CA ALA A 89 30.21 4.01 23.22
C ALA A 89 29.25 5.15 23.58
#